data_AF-A0A2U2MQF3-F1
#
_entry.id   AF-A0A2U2MQF3-F1
#
_cell.length_a   1.000
_cell.length_b   1.000
_cell.length_c   1.000
_cell.angle_alpha   90.00
_cell.angle_beta   90.00
_cell.angle_gamma   90.00
#
_symmetry.space_group_name_H-M   'P 1'
#
loop_
_entity.id
_entity.type
_entity.pdbx_description
1 polymer ?
#
loop_
_entity_poly.entity_id
_entity_poly.type
_entity_poly.pdbx_seq_one_letter_code
_entity_poly.pdbx_strand_id
1 'polypeptide(L)'
;MGTSMFIIWLLLTFAALAVVYNVAHWAYTSLPKGWGYAAILVGLLGAYGVWSLADAIRSRAGRKTTLPFVLYAPDSLAWFAVGVLAMVILVVVVIQRPDADENRRNYEHERWLETPDGRLSQLAQRYSIPQCEDQTSSWRGYPIVDSDVPGVSSRLWESGKNVSLGDLRDGYRMYGIPGVGLESSNFGRGRIKSGEEGEIALAKTVGLVPNVISFWSLYGLDENLHDVDADIDGIVVGLGLDDRLHVWFVDAKNYKGGSDTVYTSITEGELLRLSVAQHAFVRGVNGRPEMPMSENMGRQRPLWNDLMRRELGYIMWKADVQWRVCLTGGSHGSPQVDDLLWPGKVPAVNDEQLIDEIAACGPYKDISQIPIELITFLRGRLKPELPQGYTNPVPLPEVPMAM
;
A
#
# COMPACT_ATOMS: atom_id res chain seq x y z
N MET A 1 50.91 -37.34 13.76
CA MET A 1 50.75 -35.90 13.46
C MET A 1 51.49 -35.12 14.54
N GLY A 2 52.45 -34.28 14.17
CA GLY A 2 53.11 -33.41 15.16
C GLY A 2 52.13 -32.38 15.70
N THR A 3 52.23 -32.07 17.00
CA THR A 3 51.41 -31.07 17.71
C THR A 3 51.28 -29.75 16.96
N SER A 4 52.31 -29.33 16.22
CA SER A 4 52.29 -28.11 15.41
C SER A 4 51.29 -28.13 14.24
N MET A 5 51.09 -29.27 13.54
CA MET A 5 50.11 -29.34 12.45
C MET A 5 48.67 -29.34 12.97
N PHE A 6 48.44 -29.90 14.16
CA PHE A 6 47.12 -29.87 14.79
C PHE A 6 46.73 -28.46 15.22
N ILE A 7 47.67 -27.68 15.76
CA ILE A 7 47.46 -26.29 16.15
C ILE A 7 47.16 -25.41 14.92
N ILE A 8 47.92 -25.57 13.82
CA ILE A 8 47.67 -24.82 12.58
C ILE A 8 46.29 -25.14 12.01
N TRP A 9 45.88 -26.42 12.01
CA TRP A 9 44.56 -26.82 11.56
C TRP A 9 43.43 -26.23 12.42
N LEU A 10 43.62 -26.21 13.75
CA LEU A 10 42.67 -25.62 14.68
C LEU A 10 42.52 -24.11 14.41
N LEU A 11 43.64 -23.38 14.26
CA LEU A 11 43.65 -21.94 14.01
C LEU A 11 42.97 -21.57 12.68
N LEU A 12 43.20 -22.34 11.62
CA LEU A 12 42.55 -22.12 10.32
C LEU A 12 41.04 -22.38 10.41
N THR A 13 40.62 -23.38 11.18
CA THR A 13 39.20 -23.70 11.39
C THR A 13 38.49 -22.59 12.18
N PHE A 14 39.13 -22.08 13.24
CA PHE A 14 38.59 -20.96 14.03
C PHE A 14 38.55 -19.66 13.22
N ALA A 15 39.57 -19.38 12.40
CA ALA A 15 39.57 -18.22 11.51
C ALA A 15 38.43 -18.30 10.46
N ALA A 16 38.21 -19.46 9.87
CA ALA A 16 37.11 -19.67 8.93
C ALA A 16 35.73 -19.49 9.60
N LEU A 17 35.54 -20.07 10.79
CA LEU A 17 34.31 -19.90 11.57
C LEU A 17 34.06 -18.44 11.98
N ALA A 18 35.11 -17.70 12.34
CA ALA A 18 35.01 -16.28 12.69
C ALA A 18 34.61 -15.42 11.48
N VAL A 19 35.14 -15.71 10.29
CA VAL A 19 34.74 -15.02 9.06
C VAL A 19 33.28 -15.32 8.71
N VAL A 20 32.85 -16.58 8.78
CA VAL A 20 31.46 -16.98 8.53
C VAL A 20 30.51 -16.32 9.52
N TYR A 21 30.87 -16.31 10.81
CA TYR A 21 30.08 -15.67 11.86
C TYR A 21 29.93 -14.17 11.61
N ASN A 22 31.02 -13.46 11.30
CA ASN A 22 30.98 -12.02 11.07
C ASN A 22 30.18 -11.65 9.81
N VAL A 23 30.29 -12.44 8.73
CA VAL A 23 29.51 -12.25 7.50
C VAL A 23 28.03 -12.55 7.74
N ALA A 24 27.71 -13.64 8.46
CA ALA A 24 26.34 -13.99 8.82
C ALA A 24 25.70 -12.95 9.74
N HIS A 25 26.44 -12.47 10.75
CA HIS A 25 25.99 -11.44 11.67
C HIS A 25 25.75 -10.12 10.93
N TRP A 26 26.69 -9.67 10.09
CA TRP A 26 26.52 -8.46 9.28
C TRP A 26 25.34 -8.57 8.30
N ALA A 27 25.17 -9.73 7.66
CA ALA A 27 24.05 -9.98 6.75
C ALA A 27 22.70 -9.98 7.49
N TYR A 28 22.65 -10.58 8.69
CA TYR A 28 21.46 -10.59 9.54
C TYR A 28 21.07 -9.19 10.01
N THR A 29 22.05 -8.33 10.33
CA THR A 29 21.78 -6.97 10.83
C THR A 29 21.54 -5.94 9.73
N SER A 30 22.06 -6.17 8.52
CA SER A 30 22.12 -5.12 7.47
C SER A 30 21.28 -5.40 6.24
N LEU A 31 20.76 -6.63 6.06
CA LEU A 31 19.94 -6.99 4.89
C LEU A 31 18.45 -7.16 5.26
N PRO A 32 17.52 -6.84 4.35
CA PRO A 32 16.10 -7.16 4.53
C PRO A 32 15.87 -8.66 4.76
N LYS A 33 14.88 -9.02 5.58
CA LYS A 33 14.67 -10.36 6.18
C LYS A 33 14.60 -11.59 5.24
N GLY A 34 14.63 -11.41 3.90
CA GLY A 34 14.76 -12.52 2.93
C GLY A 34 16.20 -12.77 2.42
N TRP A 35 17.06 -11.74 2.42
CA TRP A 35 18.42 -11.81 1.88
C TRP A 35 19.46 -12.29 2.90
N GLY A 36 19.16 -12.17 4.20
CA GLY A 36 19.98 -12.72 5.27
C GLY A 36 20.16 -14.24 5.13
N TYR A 37 19.10 -14.97 4.76
CA TYR A 37 19.18 -16.42 4.55
C TYR A 37 20.05 -16.80 3.34
N ALA A 38 19.99 -16.03 2.25
CA ALA A 38 20.84 -16.25 1.08
C ALA A 38 22.32 -16.02 1.39
N ALA A 39 22.64 -14.95 2.14
CA ALA A 39 24.01 -14.66 2.57
C ALA A 39 24.55 -15.72 3.56
N ILE A 40 23.72 -16.20 4.49
CA ILE A 40 24.06 -17.30 5.39
C ILE A 40 24.33 -18.59 4.59
N LEU A 41 23.49 -18.90 3.60
CA LEU A 41 23.66 -20.08 2.75
C LEU A 41 24.97 -20.04 1.95
N VAL A 42 25.33 -18.88 1.37
CA VAL A 42 26.60 -18.68 0.67
C VAL A 42 27.80 -18.80 1.62
N GLY A 43 27.70 -18.27 2.83
CA GLY A 43 28.72 -18.42 3.88
C GLY A 43 28.93 -19.88 4.28
N LEU A 44 27.86 -20.65 4.44
CA LEU A 44 27.92 -22.09 4.76
C LEU A 44 28.53 -22.91 3.62
N LEU A 45 28.21 -22.60 2.36
CA LEU A 45 28.79 -23.26 1.19
C LEU A 45 30.30 -22.97 1.08
N GLY A 46 30.73 -21.74 1.35
CA GLY A 46 32.15 -21.38 1.41
C GLY A 46 32.89 -22.12 2.52
N ALA A 47 32.30 -22.20 3.72
CA ALA A 47 32.85 -22.93 4.86
C ALA A 47 33.00 -24.43 4.57
N TYR A 48 31.99 -25.03 3.92
CA TYR A 48 32.02 -26.42 3.49
C TYR A 48 33.16 -26.68 2.50
N GLY A 49 33.35 -25.81 1.49
CA GLY A 49 34.46 -25.91 0.54
C GLY A 49 35.83 -25.88 1.20
N VAL A 50 36.04 -24.99 2.18
CA VAL A 50 37.30 -24.90 2.95
C VAL A 50 37.50 -26.15 3.81
N TRP A 51 36.45 -26.66 4.46
CA TRP A 51 36.51 -27.88 5.26
C TRP A 51 36.85 -29.11 4.41
N SER A 52 36.20 -29.28 3.25
CA SER A 52 36.49 -30.37 2.31
C SER A 52 37.92 -30.30 1.75
N LEU A 53 38.44 -29.11 1.48
CA LEU A 53 39.84 -28.92 1.07
C LEU A 53 40.81 -29.29 2.19
N ALA A 54 40.52 -28.88 3.43
CA ALA A 54 41.33 -29.21 4.60
C ALA A 54 41.33 -30.72 4.89
N ASP A 55 40.21 -31.41 4.71
CA ASP A 55 40.09 -32.85 4.88
C ASP A 55 40.81 -33.64 3.77
N ALA A 56 40.77 -33.13 2.53
CA ALA A 56 41.57 -33.65 1.42
C ALA A 56 43.09 -33.50 1.68
N ILE A 57 43.53 -32.39 2.30
CA ILE A 57 44.93 -32.21 2.72
C ILE A 57 45.28 -33.16 3.87
N ARG A 58 44.38 -33.33 4.85
CA ARG A 58 44.58 -34.19 6.03
C ARG A 58 44.69 -35.66 5.66
N SER A 59 43.82 -36.16 4.78
CA SER A 59 43.82 -37.55 4.32
C SER A 59 45.09 -37.92 3.53
N ARG A 60 45.80 -36.94 2.95
CA ARG A 60 47.09 -37.13 2.27
C ARG A 60 48.31 -37.06 3.18
N ALA A 61 48.25 -36.39 4.34
CA ALA A 61 49.37 -36.30 5.28
C ALA A 61 49.81 -37.67 5.87
N GLY A 62 49.02 -38.73 5.65
CA GLY A 62 49.34 -40.12 6.01
C GLY A 62 49.92 -41.00 4.89
N ARG A 63 50.04 -40.52 3.64
CA ARG A 63 50.56 -41.34 2.51
C ARG A 63 51.71 -40.63 1.79
N LYS A 64 52.92 -41.23 1.85
CA LYS A 64 54.05 -40.85 1.00
C LYS A 64 53.73 -41.19 -0.46
N THR A 65 53.18 -40.24 -1.21
CA THR A 65 52.98 -40.39 -2.66
C THR A 65 53.49 -39.15 -3.38
N THR A 66 54.23 -39.37 -4.47
CA THR A 66 55.07 -38.42 -5.21
C THR A 66 54.39 -37.82 -6.44
N LEU A 67 53.05 -37.71 -6.46
CA LEU A 67 52.33 -37.10 -7.59
C LEU A 67 51.88 -35.65 -7.30
N PRO A 68 51.98 -34.73 -8.29
CA PRO A 68 51.69 -33.32 -8.10
C PRO A 68 50.20 -33.06 -7.79
N PHE A 69 49.97 -31.99 -7.04
CA PHE A 69 48.71 -31.58 -6.39
C PHE A 69 47.51 -31.41 -7.36
N VAL A 70 47.75 -31.35 -8.67
CA VAL A 70 46.85 -30.76 -9.68
C VAL A 70 45.77 -31.72 -10.22
N LEU A 71 45.91 -33.05 -10.05
CA LEU A 71 45.09 -34.01 -10.82
C LEU A 71 43.88 -34.64 -10.10
N TYR A 72 43.58 -34.32 -8.83
CA TYR A 72 42.57 -35.05 -8.06
C TYR A 72 41.57 -34.20 -7.23
N ALA A 73 41.54 -32.89 -7.42
CA ALA A 73 40.56 -32.02 -6.75
C ALA A 73 39.73 -31.15 -7.72
N PRO A 74 39.25 -31.66 -8.87
CA PRO A 74 38.48 -30.83 -9.80
C PRO A 74 37.17 -30.33 -9.16
N ASP A 75 36.51 -31.17 -8.36
CA ASP A 75 35.19 -30.83 -7.79
C ASP A 75 35.28 -29.77 -6.68
N SER A 76 36.25 -29.88 -5.78
CA SER A 76 36.41 -28.94 -4.67
C SER A 76 36.97 -27.59 -5.09
N LEU A 77 37.82 -27.53 -6.12
CA LEU A 77 38.23 -26.26 -6.75
C LEU A 77 37.09 -25.63 -7.56
N ALA A 78 36.25 -26.44 -8.23
CA ALA A 78 35.08 -25.94 -8.93
C ALA A 78 34.05 -25.32 -7.96
N TRP A 79 33.75 -25.99 -6.84
CA TRP A 79 32.85 -25.44 -5.83
C TRP A 79 33.41 -24.19 -5.14
N PHE A 80 34.72 -24.12 -4.90
CA PHE A 80 35.37 -22.91 -4.40
C PHE A 80 35.26 -21.75 -5.41
N ALA A 81 35.52 -22.02 -6.69
CA ALA A 81 35.39 -21.03 -7.76
C ALA A 81 33.94 -20.53 -7.93
N VAL A 82 32.95 -21.42 -7.83
CA VAL A 82 31.51 -21.07 -7.85
C VAL A 82 31.13 -20.22 -6.64
N GLY A 83 31.63 -20.55 -5.44
CA GLY A 83 31.39 -19.75 -4.23
C GLY A 83 31.99 -18.34 -4.32
N VAL A 84 33.22 -18.22 -4.83
CA VAL A 84 33.88 -16.93 -5.06
C VAL A 84 33.15 -16.12 -6.13
N LEU A 85 32.75 -16.75 -7.24
CA LEU A 85 32.01 -16.09 -8.32
C LEU A 85 30.64 -15.57 -7.83
N ALA A 86 29.91 -16.38 -7.06
CA ALA A 86 28.64 -15.97 -6.46
C ALA A 86 28.82 -14.80 -5.46
N MET A 87 29.91 -14.80 -4.69
CA MET A 87 30.24 -13.70 -3.78
C MET A 87 30.59 -12.42 -4.54
N VAL A 88 31.35 -12.52 -5.64
CA VAL A 88 31.67 -11.37 -6.50
C VAL A 88 30.41 -10.80 -7.15
N ILE A 89 29.51 -11.66 -7.66
CA ILE A 89 28.22 -11.22 -8.22
C ILE A 89 27.38 -10.54 -7.14
N LEU A 90 27.31 -11.11 -5.92
CA LEU A 90 26.58 -10.50 -4.81
C LEU A 90 27.16 -9.13 -4.45
N VAL A 91 28.50 -9.02 -4.34
CA VAL A 91 29.20 -7.76 -4.05
C VAL A 91 28.99 -6.74 -5.16
N VAL A 92 29.06 -7.14 -6.43
CA VAL A 92 28.82 -6.25 -7.58
C VAL A 92 27.36 -5.81 -7.63
N VAL A 93 26.39 -6.69 -7.39
CA VAL A 93 24.95 -6.33 -7.34
C VAL A 93 24.62 -5.45 -6.14
N VAL A 94 25.31 -5.61 -5.03
CA VAL A 94 25.14 -4.78 -3.82
C VAL A 94 25.85 -3.42 -3.96
N ILE A 95 27.05 -3.37 -4.56
CA ILE A 95 27.84 -2.15 -4.75
C ILE A 95 27.37 -1.34 -5.98
N GLN A 96 26.83 -1.97 -7.02
CA GLN A 96 26.27 -1.28 -8.20
C GLN A 96 24.81 -0.85 -8.03
N ARG A 97 24.25 -0.87 -6.81
CA ARG A 97 23.06 -0.05 -6.60
C ARG A 97 23.48 1.42 -6.73
N PRO A 98 22.85 2.21 -7.63
CA PRO A 98 23.11 3.64 -7.70
C PRO A 98 22.88 4.23 -6.31
N ASP A 99 23.84 5.05 -5.90
CA ASP A 99 23.96 5.63 -4.57
C ASP A 99 22.59 6.07 -4.05
N ALA A 100 22.13 5.46 -2.95
CA ALA A 100 20.92 5.90 -2.27
C ALA A 100 21.04 7.38 -1.85
N ASP A 101 22.27 7.89 -1.71
CA ASP A 101 22.60 9.28 -1.45
C ASP A 101 22.57 10.19 -2.70
N GLU A 102 22.65 9.66 -3.92
CA GLU A 102 22.46 10.43 -5.15
C GLU A 102 20.97 10.58 -5.47
N ASN A 103 20.18 9.52 -5.27
CA ASN A 103 18.71 9.62 -5.30
C ASN A 103 18.17 10.47 -4.15
N ARG A 104 18.76 10.42 -2.95
CA ARG A 104 18.38 11.31 -1.85
C ARG A 104 18.78 12.76 -2.11
N ARG A 105 19.92 13.03 -2.74
CA ARG A 105 20.30 14.40 -3.15
C ARG A 105 19.42 14.92 -4.29
N ASN A 106 19.04 14.10 -5.26
CA ASN A 106 18.09 14.50 -6.31
C ASN A 106 16.66 14.67 -5.77
N TYR A 107 16.23 13.82 -4.84
CA TYR A 107 14.94 13.94 -4.15
C TYR A 107 14.89 15.15 -3.20
N GLU A 108 15.99 15.46 -2.52
CA GLU A 108 16.12 16.69 -1.75
C GLU A 108 16.17 17.91 -2.69
N HIS A 109 16.90 17.86 -3.81
CA HIS A 109 16.98 18.94 -4.82
C HIS A 109 15.62 19.22 -5.51
N GLU A 110 14.82 18.19 -5.79
CA GLU A 110 13.42 18.34 -6.27
C GLU A 110 12.48 18.89 -5.18
N ARG A 111 12.71 18.53 -3.91
CA ARG A 111 11.93 19.03 -2.75
C ARG A 111 12.24 20.49 -2.38
N TRP A 112 13.45 20.98 -2.70
CA TRP A 112 13.86 22.38 -2.49
C TRP A 112 13.24 23.36 -3.53
N LEU A 113 12.61 22.87 -4.61
CA LEU A 113 12.08 23.70 -5.70
C LEU A 113 10.62 24.17 -5.52
N GLU A 114 9.90 23.75 -4.48
CA GLU A 114 8.48 24.08 -4.31
C GLU A 114 8.18 24.61 -2.90
N THR A 115 8.46 25.90 -2.67
CA THR A 115 7.85 26.60 -1.54
C THR A 115 6.32 26.59 -1.69
N PRO A 116 5.53 26.65 -0.59
CA PRO A 116 4.07 26.73 -0.69
C PRO A 116 3.59 27.85 -1.61
N ASP A 117 4.30 28.99 -1.63
CA ASP A 117 4.00 30.11 -2.52
C ASP A 117 4.37 29.84 -4.00
N GLY A 118 5.41 29.04 -4.24
CA GLY A 118 5.75 28.53 -5.58
C GLY A 118 4.68 27.60 -6.12
N ARG A 119 4.21 26.62 -5.33
CA ARG A 119 3.10 25.73 -5.69
C ARG A 119 1.81 26.51 -5.94
N LEU A 120 1.52 27.48 -5.08
CA LEU A 120 0.35 28.33 -5.22
C LEU A 120 0.36 29.10 -6.55
N SER A 121 1.51 29.65 -6.93
CA SER A 121 1.67 30.37 -8.19
C SER A 121 1.53 29.46 -9.41
N GLN A 122 2.08 28.24 -9.35
CA GLN A 122 1.90 27.24 -10.41
C GLN A 122 0.44 26.80 -10.56
N LEU A 123 -0.27 26.58 -9.45
CA LEU A 123 -1.69 26.25 -9.45
C LEU A 123 -2.52 27.39 -10.05
N ALA A 124 -2.24 28.63 -9.64
CA ALA A 124 -2.89 29.80 -10.19
C ALA A 124 -2.66 29.91 -11.71
N GLN A 125 -1.45 29.66 -12.19
CA GLN A 125 -1.16 29.62 -13.61
C GLN A 125 -1.91 28.49 -14.34
N ARG A 126 -1.87 27.26 -13.81
CA ARG A 126 -2.52 26.07 -14.40
C ARG A 126 -4.02 26.28 -14.59
N TYR A 127 -4.68 26.89 -13.61
CA TYR A 127 -6.13 27.13 -13.63
C TYR A 127 -6.52 28.56 -14.03
N SER A 128 -5.57 29.34 -14.56
CA SER A 128 -5.78 30.72 -15.04
C SER A 128 -6.42 31.65 -13.98
N ILE A 129 -6.07 31.46 -12.71
CA ILE A 129 -6.52 32.28 -11.59
C ILE A 129 -5.75 33.62 -11.62
N PRO A 130 -6.44 34.77 -11.80
CA PRO A 130 -5.77 36.06 -11.87
C PRO A 130 -5.24 36.48 -10.50
N GLN A 131 -4.17 37.27 -10.47
CA GLN A 131 -3.78 37.99 -9.25
C GLN A 131 -4.72 39.16 -9.00
N CYS A 132 -5.12 39.35 -7.75
CA CYS A 132 -5.92 40.49 -7.32
C CYS A 132 -5.03 41.70 -7.04
N GLU A 133 -5.42 42.86 -7.57
CA GLU A 133 -4.81 44.15 -7.21
C GLU A 133 -5.27 44.63 -5.82
N ASP A 134 -6.48 44.23 -5.39
CA ASP A 134 -7.05 44.56 -4.07
C ASP A 134 -6.95 43.37 -3.10
N GLN A 135 -6.38 43.61 -1.92
CA GLN A 135 -6.16 42.59 -0.89
C GLN A 135 -7.39 42.31 -0.02
N THR A 136 -8.45 43.11 -0.11
CA THR A 136 -9.59 43.05 0.82
C THR A 136 -10.54 41.87 0.59
N SER A 137 -10.55 41.29 -0.61
CA SER A 137 -11.37 40.12 -0.98
C SER A 137 -10.55 38.99 -1.62
N SER A 138 -9.26 38.89 -1.29
CA SER A 138 -8.36 37.87 -1.82
C SER A 138 -7.71 37.04 -0.71
N TRP A 139 -7.33 35.81 -1.05
CA TRP A 139 -6.49 34.96 -0.21
C TRP A 139 -5.12 34.84 -0.88
N ARG A 140 -4.08 35.30 -0.18
CA ARG A 140 -2.70 35.34 -0.70
C ARG A 140 -2.57 36.01 -2.08
N GLY A 141 -3.36 37.06 -2.33
CA GLY A 141 -3.36 37.80 -3.59
C GLY A 141 -4.14 37.14 -4.73
N TYR A 142 -4.93 36.10 -4.47
CA TYR A 142 -5.80 35.45 -5.46
C TYR A 142 -7.28 35.54 -5.06
N PRO A 143 -8.21 35.58 -6.03
CA PRO A 143 -9.64 35.71 -5.76
C PRO A 143 -10.16 34.51 -4.98
N ILE A 144 -11.06 34.78 -4.03
CA ILE A 144 -11.77 33.77 -3.26
C ILE A 144 -13.28 33.98 -3.40
N VAL A 145 -14.00 32.90 -3.71
CA VAL A 145 -15.46 32.86 -3.87
C VAL A 145 -16.11 31.96 -2.83
N ASP A 146 -17.39 32.15 -2.55
CA ASP A 146 -18.08 31.40 -1.49
C ASP A 146 -18.54 29.99 -1.94
N SER A 147 -18.71 29.79 -3.24
CA SER A 147 -19.11 28.50 -3.83
C SER A 147 -18.53 28.33 -5.23
N ASP A 148 -18.33 27.07 -5.60
CA ASP A 148 -18.13 26.63 -6.99
C ASP A 148 -19.42 26.71 -7.80
N VAL A 149 -19.31 26.60 -9.12
CA VAL A 149 -20.45 26.59 -10.02
C VAL A 149 -21.10 25.19 -9.96
N PRO A 150 -22.44 25.09 -9.83
CA PRO A 150 -23.13 23.82 -9.90
C PRO A 150 -22.81 23.11 -11.21
N GLY A 151 -22.33 21.87 -11.11
CA GLY A 151 -21.97 21.07 -12.27
C GLY A 151 -23.10 20.15 -12.75
N VAL A 152 -22.78 19.39 -13.78
CA VAL A 152 -23.65 18.33 -14.33
C VAL A 152 -23.39 17.04 -13.57
N SER A 153 -24.44 16.27 -13.30
CA SER A 153 -24.33 14.99 -12.61
C SER A 153 -23.26 14.07 -13.21
N SER A 154 -22.53 13.38 -12.33
CA SER A 154 -21.56 12.35 -12.73
C SER A 154 -22.29 11.19 -13.42
N ARG A 155 -21.68 10.65 -14.48
CA ARG A 155 -22.24 9.48 -15.19
C ARG A 155 -22.28 8.25 -14.29
N LEU A 156 -21.25 8.12 -13.45
CA LEU A 156 -21.13 7.03 -12.52
C LEU A 156 -22.18 7.14 -11.42
N TRP A 157 -22.46 8.35 -10.91
CA TRP A 157 -23.57 8.59 -9.98
C TRP A 157 -24.92 8.22 -10.60
N GLU A 158 -25.18 8.65 -11.83
CA GLU A 158 -26.42 8.32 -12.56
C GLU A 158 -26.62 6.81 -12.73
N SER A 159 -25.53 6.09 -13.00
CA SER A 159 -25.54 4.64 -13.17
C SER A 159 -25.71 3.91 -11.83
N GLY A 160 -25.07 4.42 -10.78
CA GLY A 160 -25.05 3.81 -9.45
C GLY A 160 -26.30 4.08 -8.61
N LYS A 161 -26.98 5.22 -8.80
CA LYS A 161 -28.05 5.67 -7.86
C LYS A 161 -29.17 4.65 -7.64
N ASN A 162 -29.48 3.85 -8.67
CA ASN A 162 -30.54 2.83 -8.66
C ASN A 162 -30.04 1.42 -8.27
N VAL A 163 -28.74 1.25 -8.03
CA VAL A 163 -28.21 -0.03 -7.55
C VAL A 163 -28.74 -0.29 -6.14
N SER A 164 -29.34 -1.46 -5.96
CA SER A 164 -29.83 -1.94 -4.67
C SER A 164 -28.68 -2.52 -3.86
N LEU A 165 -28.38 -1.89 -2.72
CA LEU A 165 -27.44 -2.45 -1.75
C LEU A 165 -27.94 -3.77 -1.15
N GLY A 166 -29.27 -3.99 -1.11
CA GLY A 166 -29.87 -5.26 -0.72
C GLY A 166 -29.45 -6.37 -1.69
N ASP A 167 -29.65 -6.16 -2.98
CA ASP A 167 -29.34 -7.15 -4.01
C ASP A 167 -27.84 -7.48 -4.06
N LEU A 168 -26.98 -6.49 -3.82
CA LEU A 168 -25.53 -6.72 -3.70
C LEU A 168 -25.19 -7.61 -2.49
N ARG A 169 -25.88 -7.45 -1.36
CA ARG A 169 -25.69 -8.30 -0.17
C ARG A 169 -26.25 -9.71 -0.40
N ASP A 170 -27.46 -9.81 -0.93
CA ASP A 170 -28.11 -11.09 -1.24
C ASP A 170 -27.30 -11.90 -2.27
N GLY A 171 -26.60 -11.20 -3.17
CA GLY A 171 -25.66 -11.78 -4.13
C GLY A 171 -24.24 -11.99 -3.61
N TYR A 172 -23.97 -11.81 -2.31
CA TYR A 172 -22.63 -11.95 -1.69
C TYR A 172 -21.54 -11.02 -2.27
N ARG A 173 -21.93 -9.91 -2.88
CA ARG A 173 -21.05 -8.90 -3.47
C ARG A 173 -20.77 -7.72 -2.54
N MET A 174 -21.50 -7.60 -1.43
CA MET A 174 -21.27 -6.58 -0.42
C MET A 174 -21.46 -7.18 0.99
N TYR A 175 -20.58 -6.78 1.91
CA TYR A 175 -20.66 -7.08 3.33
C TYR A 175 -20.54 -5.78 4.14
N GLY A 176 -21.19 -5.73 5.31
CA GLY A 176 -21.27 -4.52 6.13
C GLY A 176 -22.33 -3.54 5.63
N ILE A 177 -22.42 -2.39 6.30
CA ILE A 177 -23.35 -1.32 5.99
C ILE A 177 -22.54 -0.04 5.78
N PRO A 178 -22.44 0.50 4.55
CA PRO A 178 -21.77 1.78 4.31
C PRO A 178 -22.45 2.90 5.11
N GLY A 179 -21.64 3.81 5.68
CA GLY A 179 -22.08 4.94 6.49
C GLY A 179 -22.26 4.66 7.99
N VAL A 180 -21.98 3.43 8.46
CA VAL A 180 -22.05 3.08 9.89
C VAL A 180 -20.77 3.48 10.63
N GLY A 181 -20.94 4.01 11.86
CA GLY A 181 -19.83 4.35 12.75
C GLY A 181 -19.44 5.83 12.73
N LEU A 182 -20.21 6.69 12.04
CA LEU A 182 -20.02 8.13 12.06
C LEU A 182 -20.63 8.81 13.31
N GLU A 183 -21.42 8.10 14.11
CA GLU A 183 -22.09 8.65 15.30
C GLU A 183 -21.15 8.95 16.48
N SER A 184 -20.01 8.27 16.58
CA SER A 184 -18.99 8.51 17.61
C SER A 184 -18.07 9.69 17.26
N SER A 185 -18.13 10.19 16.03
CA SER A 185 -17.37 11.35 15.61
C SER A 185 -17.98 12.63 16.19
N ASN A 186 -17.16 13.56 16.71
CA ASN A 186 -17.61 14.86 17.24
C ASN A 186 -18.17 15.81 16.15
N PHE A 187 -18.67 15.29 15.02
CA PHE A 187 -19.20 16.06 13.91
C PHE A 187 -20.68 16.40 14.12
N GLY A 188 -21.10 17.58 13.66
CA GLY A 188 -22.51 17.95 13.65
C GLY A 188 -23.31 17.08 12.67
N ARG A 189 -24.61 16.87 12.93
CA ARG A 189 -25.52 15.98 12.17
C ARG A 189 -25.45 16.11 10.65
N GLY A 190 -25.25 17.31 10.13
CA GLY A 190 -25.15 17.55 8.67
C GLY A 190 -23.88 16.95 8.04
N ARG A 191 -22.77 16.89 8.76
CA ARG A 191 -21.52 16.27 8.29
C ARG A 191 -21.59 14.75 8.33
N ILE A 192 -22.22 14.20 9.36
CA ILE A 192 -22.48 12.75 9.50
C ILE A 192 -23.31 12.26 8.30
N LYS A 193 -24.42 12.95 8.00
CA LYS A 193 -25.28 12.61 6.88
C LYS A 193 -24.56 12.70 5.52
N SER A 194 -23.73 13.72 5.32
CA SER A 194 -22.95 13.87 4.09
C SER A 194 -21.93 12.75 3.92
N GLY A 195 -21.26 12.31 5.00
CA GLY A 195 -20.34 11.18 4.98
C GLY A 195 -21.05 9.88 4.60
N GLU A 196 -22.17 9.58 5.27
CA GLU A 196 -23.03 8.43 4.99
C GLU A 196 -23.49 8.39 3.53
N GLU A 197 -23.97 9.51 2.99
CA GLU A 197 -24.38 9.63 1.59
C GLU A 197 -23.22 9.33 0.61
N GLY A 198 -22.00 9.73 0.97
CA GLY A 198 -20.79 9.48 0.20
C GLY A 198 -20.42 8.00 0.13
N GLU A 199 -20.35 7.35 1.28
CA GLU A 199 -20.05 5.92 1.39
C GLU A 199 -21.10 5.07 0.66
N ILE A 200 -22.39 5.38 0.85
CA ILE A 200 -23.49 4.70 0.16
C ILE A 200 -23.38 4.87 -1.37
N ALA A 201 -23.10 6.09 -1.84
CA ALA A 201 -22.93 6.34 -3.26
C ALA A 201 -21.76 5.54 -3.83
N LEU A 202 -20.62 5.52 -3.14
CA LEU A 202 -19.45 4.77 -3.57
C LEU A 202 -19.67 3.25 -3.55
N ALA A 203 -20.35 2.73 -2.54
CA ALA A 203 -20.71 1.31 -2.47
C ALA A 203 -21.56 0.87 -3.67
N LYS A 204 -22.53 1.71 -4.06
CA LYS A 204 -23.36 1.48 -5.24
C LYS A 204 -22.57 1.49 -6.54
N THR A 205 -21.62 2.41 -6.69
CA THR A 205 -20.81 2.50 -7.92
C THR A 205 -19.81 1.37 -8.03
N VAL A 206 -19.18 0.95 -6.92
CA VAL A 206 -18.38 -0.29 -6.87
C VAL A 206 -19.21 -1.51 -7.29
N GLY A 207 -20.49 -1.55 -6.89
CA GLY A 207 -21.44 -2.59 -7.28
C GLY A 207 -21.66 -2.74 -8.79
N LEU A 208 -21.30 -1.74 -9.59
CA LEU A 208 -21.36 -1.80 -11.06
C LEU A 208 -20.23 -2.65 -11.67
N VAL A 209 -19.10 -2.80 -10.97
CA VAL A 209 -17.97 -3.60 -11.47
C VAL A 209 -18.27 -5.08 -11.28
N PRO A 210 -18.36 -5.90 -12.33
CA PRO A 210 -18.70 -7.31 -12.18
C PRO A 210 -17.62 -8.07 -11.41
N ASN A 211 -18.04 -9.10 -10.67
CA ASN A 211 -17.15 -10.06 -10.00
C ASN A 211 -16.15 -9.47 -8.98
N VAL A 212 -16.44 -8.30 -8.43
CA VAL A 212 -15.78 -7.81 -7.21
C VAL A 212 -16.71 -7.94 -6.01
N ILE A 213 -16.11 -8.07 -4.83
CA ILE A 213 -16.79 -8.03 -3.53
C ILE A 213 -16.31 -6.79 -2.76
N SER A 214 -17.18 -6.21 -1.93
CA SER A 214 -16.84 -5.06 -1.10
C SER A 214 -17.23 -5.27 0.36
N PHE A 215 -16.47 -4.66 1.26
CA PHE A 215 -16.65 -4.69 2.72
C PHE A 215 -16.71 -3.24 3.20
N TRP A 216 -17.73 -2.88 3.97
CA TRP A 216 -17.96 -1.48 4.37
C TRP A 216 -18.02 -1.30 5.88
N SER A 217 -17.54 -0.15 6.35
CA SER A 217 -17.44 0.25 7.76
C SER A 217 -16.61 -0.73 8.59
N LEU A 218 -15.31 -0.81 8.28
CA LEU A 218 -14.37 -1.65 9.02
C LEU A 218 -13.83 -0.92 10.25
N TYR A 219 -13.45 -1.68 11.28
CA TYR A 219 -12.60 -1.15 12.34
C TYR A 219 -11.23 -0.73 11.79
N GLY A 220 -10.62 0.29 12.37
CA GLY A 220 -9.18 0.51 12.27
C GLY A 220 -8.41 -0.35 13.25
N LEU A 221 -7.10 -0.17 13.27
CA LEU A 221 -6.18 -0.85 14.17
C LEU A 221 -5.40 0.15 15.03
N ASP A 222 -5.13 -0.23 16.28
CA ASP A 222 -4.12 0.42 17.12
C ASP A 222 -2.71 -0.16 16.86
N GLU A 223 -1.70 0.36 17.57
CA GLU A 223 -0.32 -0.11 17.47
C GLU A 223 -0.13 -1.58 17.90
N ASN A 224 -1.08 -2.14 18.66
CA ASN A 224 -1.09 -3.54 19.09
C ASN A 224 -1.93 -4.42 18.15
N LEU A 225 -2.46 -3.87 17.06
CA LEU A 225 -3.34 -4.53 16.09
C LEU A 225 -4.70 -4.95 16.70
N HIS A 226 -5.17 -4.22 17.70
CA HIS A 226 -6.54 -4.32 18.20
C HIS A 226 -7.46 -3.38 17.43
N ASP A 227 -8.73 -3.77 17.33
CA ASP A 227 -9.76 -2.99 16.66
C ASP A 227 -10.01 -1.67 17.38
N VAL A 228 -10.02 -0.57 16.63
CA VAL A 228 -10.36 0.78 17.08
C VAL A 228 -11.27 1.46 16.07
N ASP A 229 -11.98 2.50 16.49
CA ASP A 229 -12.69 3.37 15.54
C ASP A 229 -11.66 4.19 14.75
N ALA A 230 -11.40 3.78 13.50
CA ALA A 230 -10.69 4.59 12.51
C ALA A 230 -11.41 4.56 11.15
N ASP A 231 -11.01 5.48 10.28
CA ASP A 231 -11.66 5.78 9.00
C ASP A 231 -11.13 4.87 7.88
N ILE A 232 -11.58 3.61 7.87
CA ILE A 232 -11.53 2.76 6.67
C ILE A 232 -12.97 2.48 6.28
N ASP A 233 -13.44 3.22 5.29
CA ASP A 233 -14.84 3.19 4.90
C ASP A 233 -15.15 1.92 4.12
N GLY A 234 -14.22 1.46 3.28
CA GLY A 234 -14.41 0.18 2.60
C GLY A 234 -13.14 -0.49 2.09
N ILE A 235 -13.28 -1.79 1.83
CA ILE A 235 -12.29 -2.61 1.13
C ILE A 235 -12.97 -3.28 -0.08
N VAL A 236 -12.39 -3.15 -1.27
CA VAL A 236 -12.85 -3.81 -2.48
C VAL A 236 -11.86 -4.92 -2.85
N VAL A 237 -12.37 -6.09 -3.23
CA VAL A 237 -11.56 -7.26 -3.58
C VAL A 237 -12.01 -7.84 -4.90
N GLY A 238 -11.06 -8.11 -5.79
CA GLY A 238 -11.24 -8.85 -7.03
C GLY A 238 -10.13 -9.88 -7.24
N LEU A 239 -10.45 -11.02 -7.83
CA LEU A 239 -9.47 -12.04 -8.20
C LEU A 239 -9.29 -12.06 -9.71
N GLY A 240 -8.11 -11.64 -10.19
CA GLY A 240 -7.78 -11.62 -11.62
C GLY A 240 -7.78 -13.02 -12.22
N LEU A 241 -7.95 -13.12 -13.55
CA LEU A 241 -7.85 -14.41 -14.25
C LEU A 241 -6.48 -15.09 -14.09
N ASP A 242 -5.45 -14.32 -13.74
CA ASP A 242 -4.08 -14.74 -13.46
C ASP A 242 -3.83 -15.21 -12.02
N ASP A 243 -4.90 -15.38 -11.22
CA ASP A 243 -4.84 -15.71 -9.79
C ASP A 243 -4.18 -14.62 -8.91
N ARG A 244 -4.05 -13.39 -9.44
CA ARG A 244 -3.62 -12.24 -8.65
C ARG A 244 -4.81 -11.66 -7.90
N LEU A 245 -4.70 -11.59 -6.58
CA LEU A 245 -5.68 -10.92 -5.74
C LEU A 245 -5.45 -9.42 -5.80
N HIS A 246 -6.47 -8.63 -6.11
CA HIS A 246 -6.42 -7.18 -6.05
C HIS A 246 -7.29 -6.68 -4.90
N VAL A 247 -6.73 -5.82 -4.06
CA VAL A 247 -7.36 -5.32 -2.83
C VAL A 247 -7.20 -3.81 -2.78
N TRP A 248 -8.31 -3.08 -2.71
CA TRP A 248 -8.32 -1.63 -2.55
C TRP A 248 -8.89 -1.27 -1.18
N PHE A 249 -8.08 -0.61 -0.35
CA PHE A 249 -8.54 0.08 0.85
C PHE A 249 -8.96 1.49 0.46
N VAL A 250 -10.19 1.86 0.83
CA VAL A 250 -10.82 3.10 0.38
C VAL A 250 -11.39 3.86 1.57
N ASP A 251 -11.13 5.16 1.58
CA ASP A 251 -11.73 6.15 2.48
C ASP A 251 -12.49 7.17 1.62
N ALA A 252 -13.81 7.23 1.78
CA ALA A 252 -14.72 8.03 0.98
C ALA A 252 -14.89 9.42 1.59
N LYS A 253 -14.65 10.46 0.81
CA LYS A 253 -14.86 11.85 1.21
C LYS A 253 -15.88 12.51 0.31
N ASN A 254 -17.08 12.72 0.85
CA ASN A 254 -18.12 13.50 0.19
C ASN A 254 -18.00 14.97 0.61
N TYR A 255 -17.13 15.70 -0.09
CA TYR A 255 -17.00 17.14 0.08
C TYR A 255 -17.87 17.89 -0.94
N LYS A 256 -18.19 19.14 -0.62
CA LYS A 256 -18.92 20.02 -1.54
C LYS A 256 -18.10 20.27 -2.80
N GLY A 257 -18.58 19.74 -3.91
CA GLY A 257 -18.01 19.97 -5.23
C GLY A 257 -18.83 19.31 -6.32
N GLY A 258 -18.42 19.56 -7.56
CA GLY A 258 -19.00 19.02 -8.77
C GLY A 258 -18.00 19.10 -9.92
N SER A 259 -18.49 19.06 -11.16
CA SER A 259 -17.62 19.08 -12.35
C SER A 259 -16.79 20.36 -12.52
N ASP A 260 -17.12 21.44 -11.80
CA ASP A 260 -16.35 22.69 -11.77
C ASP A 260 -15.23 22.70 -10.73
N THR A 261 -15.22 21.71 -9.84
CA THR A 261 -14.39 21.70 -8.65
C THR A 261 -13.10 20.95 -8.91
N VAL A 262 -11.97 21.53 -8.51
CA VAL A 262 -10.69 20.83 -8.41
C VAL A 262 -10.27 20.79 -6.95
N TYR A 263 -9.80 19.62 -6.54
CA TYR A 263 -9.13 19.43 -5.25
C TYR A 263 -7.63 19.25 -5.47
N THR A 264 -6.85 20.05 -4.73
CA THR A 264 -5.38 20.05 -4.82
C THR A 264 -4.76 20.35 -3.45
N SER A 265 -3.44 20.47 -3.38
CA SER A 265 -2.74 20.74 -2.13
C SER A 265 -1.45 21.53 -2.37
N ILE A 266 -1.17 22.49 -1.50
CA ILE A 266 0.10 23.25 -1.48
C ILE A 266 1.06 22.77 -0.38
N THR A 267 0.56 22.06 0.62
CA THR A 267 1.29 21.63 1.83
C THR A 267 0.82 20.24 2.23
N GLU A 268 1.70 19.43 2.82
CA GLU A 268 1.28 18.14 3.36
C GLU A 268 0.21 18.36 4.45
N GLY A 269 -0.99 17.83 4.24
CA GLY A 269 -2.08 17.90 5.22
C GLY A 269 -3.12 19.00 5.00
N GLU A 270 -3.01 19.84 3.98
CA GLU A 270 -4.05 20.82 3.64
C GLU A 270 -4.59 20.59 2.23
N LEU A 271 -5.92 20.48 2.15
CA LEU A 271 -6.69 20.40 0.93
C LEU A 271 -7.15 21.80 0.51
N LEU A 272 -6.88 22.15 -0.73
CA LEU A 272 -7.40 23.33 -1.38
C LEU A 272 -8.51 22.96 -2.35
N ARG A 273 -9.50 23.85 -2.44
CA ARG A 273 -10.59 23.78 -3.40
C ARG A 273 -10.55 25.01 -4.30
N LEU A 274 -10.70 24.79 -5.59
CA LEU A 274 -10.80 25.85 -6.59
C LEU A 274 -11.94 25.57 -7.57
N SER A 275 -12.51 26.66 -8.11
CA SER A 275 -13.52 26.66 -9.15
C SER A 275 -12.86 27.00 -10.48
N VAL A 276 -12.96 26.10 -11.45
CA VAL A 276 -12.32 26.25 -12.76
C VAL A 276 -13.01 27.37 -13.55
N ALA A 277 -14.33 27.39 -13.59
CA ALA A 277 -15.12 28.37 -14.34
C ALA A 277 -15.04 29.78 -13.76
N GLN A 278 -14.88 29.91 -12.44
CA GLN A 278 -14.74 31.22 -11.79
C GLN A 278 -13.28 31.67 -11.66
N HIS A 279 -12.31 30.83 -12.03
CA HIS A 279 -10.89 31.11 -11.88
C HIS A 279 -10.53 31.63 -10.48
N ALA A 280 -11.01 30.93 -9.44
CA ALA A 280 -10.88 31.39 -8.05
C ALA A 280 -10.77 30.23 -7.05
N PHE A 281 -10.16 30.52 -5.89
CA PHE A 281 -10.20 29.62 -4.75
C PHE A 281 -11.60 29.63 -4.11
N VAL A 282 -12.04 28.50 -3.57
CA VAL A 282 -13.38 28.41 -2.97
C VAL A 282 -13.25 28.38 -1.45
N ARG A 283 -13.93 29.31 -0.80
CA ARG A 283 -13.95 29.50 0.65
C ARG A 283 -14.45 28.26 1.37
N GLY A 284 -13.73 27.85 2.40
CA GLY A 284 -14.14 26.84 3.38
C GLY A 284 -14.95 27.45 4.51
N VAL A 285 -15.40 26.61 5.45
CA VAL A 285 -16.26 27.01 6.57
C VAL A 285 -15.62 28.03 7.53
N ASN A 286 -14.29 28.06 7.58
CA ASN A 286 -13.49 28.97 8.41
C ASN A 286 -13.17 30.30 7.69
N GLY A 287 -13.77 30.55 6.53
CA GLY A 287 -13.49 31.72 5.72
C GLY A 287 -12.21 31.62 4.87
N ARG A 288 -11.49 30.49 4.93
CA ARG A 288 -10.24 30.26 4.19
C ARG A 288 -10.38 29.06 3.25
N PRO A 289 -9.65 28.98 2.13
CA PRO A 289 -9.77 27.88 1.19
C PRO A 289 -9.09 26.59 1.65
N GLU A 290 -8.15 26.66 2.62
CA GLU A 290 -7.48 25.49 3.18
C GLU A 290 -8.40 24.67 4.11
N MET A 291 -8.43 23.37 3.90
CA MET A 291 -9.13 22.39 4.75
C MET A 291 -8.14 21.33 5.25
N PRO A 292 -8.09 21.02 6.56
CA PRO A 292 -7.17 20.01 7.08
C PRO A 292 -7.55 18.61 6.61
N MET A 293 -6.55 17.81 6.27
CA MET A 293 -6.66 16.39 5.94
C MET A 293 -6.32 15.52 7.15
N SER A 294 -6.95 14.35 7.25
CA SER A 294 -6.69 13.39 8.33
C SER A 294 -5.45 12.54 8.04
N GLU A 295 -4.69 12.15 9.06
CA GLU A 295 -3.56 11.21 8.92
C GLU A 295 -3.99 9.73 8.98
N ASN A 296 -5.27 9.46 9.20
CA ASN A 296 -5.76 8.13 9.58
C ASN A 296 -5.40 7.04 8.57
N MET A 297 -5.67 7.25 7.27
CA MET A 297 -5.32 6.28 6.22
C MET A 297 -3.81 5.99 6.15
N GLY A 298 -2.98 7.02 6.31
CA GLY A 298 -1.53 6.88 6.35
C GLY A 298 -1.05 6.03 7.53
N ARG A 299 -1.68 6.19 8.70
CA ARG A 299 -1.39 5.41 9.92
C ARG A 299 -1.91 3.98 9.83
N GLN A 300 -3.09 3.77 9.24
CA GLN A 300 -3.72 2.47 9.12
C GLN A 300 -3.01 1.55 8.12
N ARG A 301 -2.44 2.12 7.05
CA ARG A 301 -1.74 1.35 6.01
C ARG A 301 -0.72 0.34 6.54
N PRO A 302 0.30 0.73 7.34
CA PRO A 302 1.26 -0.24 7.87
C PRO A 302 0.62 -1.27 8.80
N LEU A 303 -0.33 -0.87 9.67
CA LEU A 303 -0.97 -1.76 10.64
C LEU A 303 -1.78 -2.87 9.94
N TRP A 304 -2.58 -2.51 8.95
CA TRP A 304 -3.37 -3.46 8.16
C TRP A 304 -2.49 -4.37 7.31
N ASN A 305 -1.42 -3.83 6.72
CA ASN A 305 -0.47 -4.65 5.99
C ASN A 305 0.19 -5.70 6.89
N ASP A 306 0.58 -5.32 8.11
CA ASP A 306 1.19 -6.23 9.07
C ASP A 306 0.20 -7.30 9.55
N LEU A 307 -1.03 -6.89 9.91
CA LEU A 307 -2.09 -7.82 10.33
C LEU A 307 -2.44 -8.81 9.22
N MET A 308 -2.72 -8.34 8.01
CA MET A 308 -3.09 -9.21 6.89
C MET A 308 -1.97 -10.18 6.53
N ARG A 309 -0.69 -9.75 6.59
CA ARG A 309 0.44 -10.66 6.37
C ARG A 309 0.56 -11.71 7.47
N ARG A 310 0.28 -11.34 8.73
CA ARG A 310 0.31 -12.25 9.88
C ARG A 310 -0.77 -13.32 9.79
N GLU A 311 -2.00 -12.92 9.49
CA GLU A 311 -3.17 -13.81 9.55
C GLU A 311 -3.41 -14.57 8.24
N LEU A 312 -3.11 -13.97 7.08
CA LEU A 312 -3.44 -14.54 5.76
C LEU A 312 -2.21 -15.02 4.98
N GLY A 313 -0.99 -14.69 5.44
CA GLY A 313 0.28 -15.24 4.96
C GLY A 313 0.39 -15.32 3.44
N TYR A 314 0.32 -16.56 2.92
CA TYR A 314 0.48 -16.87 1.50
C TYR A 314 -0.54 -16.16 0.59
N ILE A 315 -1.79 -15.97 1.04
CA ILE A 315 -2.84 -15.29 0.26
C ILE A 315 -2.38 -13.87 -0.07
N MET A 316 -1.84 -13.16 0.91
CA MET A 316 -1.42 -11.77 0.77
C MET A 316 -0.04 -11.60 0.12
N TRP A 317 0.76 -12.66 0.03
CA TRP A 317 2.06 -12.61 -0.66
C TRP A 317 1.90 -12.28 -2.15
N LYS A 318 0.82 -12.74 -2.79
CA LYS A 318 0.54 -12.48 -4.21
C LYS A 318 -0.44 -11.34 -4.44
N ALA A 319 -0.91 -10.69 -3.38
CA ALA A 319 -1.91 -9.65 -3.49
C ALA A 319 -1.31 -8.32 -3.98
N ASP A 320 -2.01 -7.65 -4.88
CA ASP A 320 -1.84 -6.24 -5.16
C ASP A 320 -2.70 -5.43 -4.20
N VAL A 321 -2.07 -4.73 -3.26
CA VAL A 321 -2.78 -3.95 -2.24
C VAL A 321 -2.60 -2.47 -2.51
N GLN A 322 -3.72 -1.80 -2.76
CA GLN A 322 -3.78 -0.38 -3.09
C GLN A 322 -4.57 0.36 -2.02
N TRP A 323 -4.17 1.60 -1.74
CA TRP A 323 -4.81 2.47 -0.77
C TRP A 323 -5.24 3.75 -1.49
N ARG A 324 -6.48 4.17 -1.29
CA ARG A 324 -7.06 5.34 -1.95
C ARG A 324 -7.91 6.15 -1.00
N VAL A 325 -7.83 7.47 -1.12
CA VAL A 325 -8.88 8.38 -0.63
C VAL A 325 -9.74 8.76 -1.82
N CYS A 326 -11.03 8.45 -1.78
CA CYS A 326 -11.95 8.66 -2.88
C CYS A 326 -12.80 9.90 -2.62
N LEU A 327 -12.60 10.97 -3.39
CA LEU A 327 -13.50 12.12 -3.41
C LEU A 327 -14.72 11.75 -4.23
N THR A 328 -15.87 11.55 -3.58
CA THR A 328 -17.06 11.02 -4.24
C THR A 328 -17.75 12.10 -5.08
N GLY A 329 -18.19 11.72 -6.28
CA GLY A 329 -19.02 12.55 -7.12
C GLY A 329 -20.49 12.47 -6.72
N GLY A 330 -21.30 13.34 -7.32
CA GLY A 330 -22.72 13.41 -7.03
C GLY A 330 -23.58 13.93 -8.18
N SER A 331 -24.77 14.41 -7.83
CA SER A 331 -25.71 15.04 -8.76
C SER A 331 -25.18 16.33 -9.41
N HIS A 332 -24.03 16.83 -8.96
CA HIS A 332 -23.33 17.98 -9.51
C HIS A 332 -22.02 17.62 -10.23
N GLY A 333 -21.71 16.33 -10.39
CA GLY A 333 -20.50 15.87 -11.07
C GLY A 333 -19.46 15.33 -10.12
N SER A 334 -18.37 14.84 -10.70
CA SER A 334 -17.18 14.40 -9.95
C SER A 334 -16.13 15.51 -9.98
N PRO A 335 -15.47 15.81 -8.85
CA PRO A 335 -14.40 16.78 -8.84
C PRO A 335 -13.18 16.26 -9.60
N GLN A 336 -12.38 17.18 -10.13
CA GLN A 336 -11.07 16.86 -10.66
C GLN A 336 -10.07 16.69 -9.51
N VAL A 337 -9.32 15.59 -9.56
CA VAL A 337 -8.30 15.24 -8.58
C VAL A 337 -7.06 14.80 -9.35
N ASP A 338 -6.05 15.67 -9.35
CA ASP A 338 -4.80 15.44 -10.07
C ASP A 338 -3.63 15.54 -9.08
N ASP A 339 -2.79 14.49 -9.05
CA ASP A 339 -1.55 14.41 -8.25
C ASP A 339 -1.74 14.73 -6.75
N LEU A 340 -2.95 14.54 -6.23
CA LEU A 340 -3.29 14.81 -4.84
C LEU A 340 -2.87 13.63 -3.95
N LEU A 341 -2.04 13.92 -2.95
CA LEU A 341 -1.66 12.95 -1.94
C LEU A 341 -2.25 13.35 -0.59
N TRP A 342 -2.99 12.43 0.01
CA TRP A 342 -3.39 12.49 1.41
C TRP A 342 -2.17 12.19 2.32
N PRO A 343 -2.16 12.67 3.58
CA PRO A 343 -1.07 12.39 4.52
C PRO A 343 -0.71 10.91 4.61
N GLY A 344 0.59 10.63 4.70
CA GLY A 344 1.14 9.27 4.58
C GLY A 344 1.34 8.79 3.14
N LYS A 345 1.27 9.70 2.16
CA LYS A 345 1.43 9.41 0.72
C LYS A 345 0.38 8.41 0.23
N VAL A 346 -0.89 8.65 0.57
CA VAL A 346 -2.02 7.87 0.05
C VAL A 346 -2.61 8.65 -1.12
N PRO A 347 -2.63 8.08 -2.35
CA PRO A 347 -3.23 8.76 -3.49
C PRO A 347 -4.71 9.07 -3.27
N ALA A 348 -5.11 10.30 -3.58
CA ALA A 348 -6.50 10.67 -3.69
C ALA A 348 -6.94 10.60 -5.15
N VAL A 349 -8.15 10.10 -5.36
CA VAL A 349 -8.79 9.93 -6.68
C VAL A 349 -10.23 10.39 -6.58
N ASN A 350 -10.87 10.70 -7.71
CA ASN A 350 -12.31 10.74 -7.76
C ASN A 350 -12.90 9.34 -7.95
N ASP A 351 -14.23 9.23 -7.85
CA ASP A 351 -14.96 7.98 -7.98
C ASP A 351 -14.84 7.34 -9.38
N GLU A 352 -14.85 8.15 -10.45
CA GLU A 352 -14.65 7.65 -11.82
C GLU A 352 -13.27 7.01 -11.99
N GLN A 353 -12.20 7.69 -11.56
CA GLN A 353 -10.83 7.17 -11.56
C GLN A 353 -10.71 5.89 -10.75
N LEU A 354 -11.31 5.82 -9.55
CA LEU A 354 -11.27 4.62 -8.72
C LEU A 354 -11.94 3.43 -9.42
N ILE A 355 -13.14 3.62 -9.98
CA ILE A 355 -13.86 2.55 -10.67
C ILE A 355 -13.11 2.11 -11.93
N ASP A 356 -12.50 3.03 -12.67
CA ASP A 356 -11.66 2.71 -13.82
C ASP A 356 -10.41 1.92 -13.41
N GLU A 357 -9.74 2.29 -12.31
CA GLU A 357 -8.59 1.55 -11.76
C GLU A 357 -8.95 0.11 -11.37
N ILE A 358 -10.11 -0.07 -10.72
CA ILE A 358 -10.62 -1.40 -10.38
C ILE A 358 -10.92 -2.16 -11.68
N ALA A 359 -11.76 -1.61 -12.56
CA ALA A 359 -12.17 -2.27 -13.79
C ALA A 359 -10.98 -2.64 -14.71
N ALA A 360 -9.92 -1.83 -14.73
CA ALA A 360 -8.71 -2.08 -15.51
C ALA A 360 -7.90 -3.30 -15.05
N CYS A 361 -8.06 -3.72 -13.78
CA CYS A 361 -7.45 -4.96 -13.29
C CYS A 361 -8.26 -6.21 -13.68
N GLY A 362 -9.48 -6.03 -14.20
CA GLY A 362 -10.30 -7.11 -14.73
C GLY A 362 -9.85 -7.60 -16.11
N PRO A 363 -10.50 -8.64 -16.67
CA PRO A 363 -11.65 -9.34 -16.11
C PRO A 363 -11.33 -10.16 -14.84
N TYR A 364 -12.32 -10.29 -13.97
CA TYR A 364 -12.19 -11.05 -12.71
C TYR A 364 -12.87 -12.41 -12.80
N LYS A 365 -12.30 -13.38 -12.06
CA LYS A 365 -12.91 -14.68 -11.80
C LYS A 365 -14.19 -14.51 -10.98
N ASP A 366 -15.03 -15.55 -11.01
CA ASP A 366 -16.26 -15.58 -10.21
C ASP A 366 -15.94 -15.38 -8.72
N ILE A 367 -16.82 -14.65 -8.00
CA ILE A 367 -16.61 -14.31 -6.59
C ILE A 367 -16.48 -15.54 -5.68
N SER A 368 -17.03 -16.69 -6.07
CA SER A 368 -16.89 -17.96 -5.35
C SER A 368 -15.45 -18.48 -5.32
N GLN A 369 -14.57 -17.97 -6.18
CA GLN A 369 -13.16 -18.34 -6.24
C GLN A 369 -12.27 -17.45 -5.37
N ILE A 370 -12.81 -16.37 -4.79
CA ILE A 370 -12.07 -15.55 -3.82
C ILE A 370 -11.84 -16.39 -2.55
N PRO A 371 -10.60 -16.43 -2.00
CA PRO A 371 -10.29 -17.24 -0.84
C PRO A 371 -11.24 -16.98 0.35
N ILE A 372 -11.86 -18.04 0.87
CA ILE A 372 -12.85 -17.94 1.95
C ILE A 372 -12.22 -17.43 3.25
N GLU A 373 -10.94 -17.71 3.46
CA GLU A 373 -10.16 -17.23 4.60
C GLU A 373 -10.06 -15.71 4.59
N LEU A 374 -9.85 -15.10 3.41
CA LEU A 374 -9.84 -13.65 3.26
C LEU A 374 -11.22 -13.05 3.55
N ILE A 375 -12.28 -13.64 2.98
CA ILE A 375 -13.65 -13.17 3.20
C ILE A 375 -13.99 -13.25 4.69
N THR A 376 -13.69 -14.37 5.35
CA THR A 376 -13.95 -14.57 6.77
C THR A 376 -13.17 -13.59 7.64
N PHE A 377 -11.89 -13.37 7.31
CA PHE A 377 -11.05 -12.40 8.00
C PHE A 377 -11.61 -10.97 7.90
N LEU A 378 -11.97 -10.51 6.70
CA LEU A 378 -12.51 -9.17 6.50
C LEU A 378 -13.89 -8.99 7.14
N ARG A 379 -14.76 -10.01 7.07
CA ARG A 379 -16.06 -10.02 7.77
C ARG A 379 -15.91 -9.89 9.28
N GLY A 380 -14.90 -10.53 9.86
CA GLY A 380 -14.61 -10.46 11.29
C GLY A 380 -14.18 -9.06 11.77
N ARG A 381 -13.92 -8.11 10.86
CA ARG A 381 -13.48 -6.74 11.16
C ARG A 381 -14.52 -5.67 10.84
N LEU A 382 -15.71 -6.08 10.41
CA LEU A 382 -16.82 -5.16 10.19
C LEU A 382 -17.33 -4.62 11.53
N LYS A 383 -17.65 -3.33 11.57
CA LYS A 383 -18.36 -2.75 12.71
C LYS A 383 -19.75 -3.40 12.82
N PRO A 384 -20.23 -3.71 14.05
CA PRO A 384 -21.54 -4.31 14.23
C PRO A 384 -22.63 -3.33 13.78
N GLU A 385 -23.70 -3.87 13.20
CA GLU A 385 -24.91 -3.10 12.94
C GLU A 385 -25.44 -2.55 14.27
N LEU A 386 -25.60 -1.23 14.40
CA LEU A 386 -26.45 -0.71 15.48
C LEU A 386 -27.87 -1.23 15.20
N PRO A 387 -28.50 -1.95 16.13
CA PRO A 387 -29.72 -2.68 15.82
C PRO A 387 -30.90 -1.72 15.71
N GLN A 388 -31.35 -1.48 14.48
CA GLN A 388 -32.77 -1.29 14.19
C GLN A 388 -33.19 -2.20 13.02
N GLY A 389 -33.72 -3.37 13.37
CA GLY A 389 -34.65 -4.11 12.52
C GLY A 389 -34.09 -5.12 11.51
N TYR A 390 -32.77 -5.28 11.38
CA TYR A 390 -32.19 -6.28 10.49
C TYR A 390 -31.78 -7.53 11.28
N THR A 391 -32.58 -8.59 11.18
CA THR A 391 -32.12 -9.94 11.53
C THR A 391 -31.22 -10.40 10.40
N ASN A 392 -29.96 -10.77 10.68
CA ASN A 392 -29.13 -11.58 9.78
C ASN A 392 -29.95 -12.78 9.25
N PRO A 393 -30.09 -12.96 7.92
CA PRO A 393 -29.89 -14.27 7.33
C PRO A 393 -28.55 -14.16 6.58
N VAL A 394 -27.61 -15.08 6.72
CA VAL A 394 -27.63 -16.33 5.98
C VAL A 394 -26.41 -17.13 6.48
N PRO A 395 -26.56 -18.45 6.76
CA PRO A 395 -25.43 -19.31 7.12
C PRO A 395 -24.42 -19.39 5.97
N LEU A 396 -23.15 -19.63 6.32
CA LEU A 396 -22.13 -20.01 5.34
C LEU A 396 -22.65 -21.16 4.45
N PRO A 397 -22.31 -21.21 3.15
CA PRO A 397 -22.57 -22.40 2.35
C PRO A 397 -21.89 -23.60 3.02
N GLU A 398 -22.69 -24.60 3.40
CA GLU A 398 -22.16 -25.85 3.96
C GLU A 398 -21.23 -26.49 2.92
N VAL A 399 -19.95 -26.58 3.26
CA VAL A 399 -18.98 -27.39 2.50
C VAL A 399 -19.41 -28.85 2.69
N PRO A 400 -19.72 -29.61 1.63
CA PRO A 400 -19.93 -31.04 1.76
C PRO A 400 -18.64 -31.64 2.30
N MET A 401 -18.66 -32.20 3.51
CA MET A 401 -17.56 -33.06 3.95
C MET A 401 -17.46 -34.19 2.94
N ALA A 402 -16.34 -34.23 2.22
CA ALA A 402 -15.98 -35.38 1.40
C ALA A 402 -15.98 -36.62 2.30
N MET A 403 -16.84 -37.60 1.97
CA MET A 403 -16.73 -38.98 2.46
C MET A 403 -15.68 -39.73 1.68
#